data_AF-A0AAW1B1N8-F1
#
_entry.id   AF-A0AAW1B1N8-F1
#
_cell.length_a   1.000
_cell.length_b   1.000
_cell.length_c   1.000
_cell.angle_alpha   90.00
_cell.angle_beta   90.00
_cell.angle_gamma   90.00
#
_symmetry.space_group_name_H-M   'P 1'
#
loop_
_entity.id
_entity.type
_entity.pdbx_description
1 polymer ?
#
loop_
_entity_poly.entity_id
_entity_poly.type
_entity_poly.pdbx_seq_one_letter_code
_entity_poly.pdbx_strand_id
1 'polypeptide(L)'
;MIEQYLRSYVMYQQTDWVDLLPFAEVAYNNTVHNSTGFTPFQIVQGMEFVPIPEWPQGVESTHTPQTWMVQIVELWGQVREA
;
A
#
# COMPACT_ATOMS: atom_id res chain seq x y z
N MET A 1 -5.39 -9.75 -6.91
CA MET A 1 -5.46 -9.98 -5.44
C MET A 1 -6.54 -9.13 -4.79
N ILE A 2 -6.56 -7.80 -4.97
CA ILE A 2 -7.56 -6.92 -4.32
C ILE A 2 -9.02 -7.24 -4.70
N GLU A 3 -9.32 -7.49 -5.97
CA GLU A 3 -10.68 -7.84 -6.41
C GLU A 3 -11.17 -9.15 -5.80
N GLN A 4 -10.28 -10.14 -5.66
CA GLN A 4 -10.60 -11.46 -5.10
C GLN A 4 -10.78 -11.39 -3.58
N TYR A 5 -9.95 -10.58 -2.91
CA TYR A 5 -10.12 -10.22 -1.52
C TYR A 5 -11.50 -9.57 -1.31
N LEU A 6 -11.81 -8.48 -2.03
CA LEU A 6 -13.09 -7.78 -1.91
C LEU A 6 -14.29 -8.69 -2.18
N ARG A 7 -14.24 -9.54 -3.21
CA ARG A 7 -15.32 -10.52 -3.49
C ARG A 7 -15.54 -11.53 -2.36
N SER A 8 -14.51 -11.84 -1.58
CA SER A 8 -14.60 -12.77 -0.44
C SER A 8 -15.27 -12.13 0.78
N TYR A 9 -15.16 -10.81 0.93
CA TYR A 9 -15.66 -10.05 2.08
C TYR A 9 -16.97 -9.29 1.83
N VAL A 10 -17.47 -9.24 0.59
CA VAL A 10 -18.74 -8.57 0.20
C VAL A 10 -19.91 -9.58 0.14
N MET A 11 -19.81 -10.69 0.86
CA MET A 11 -20.84 -11.75 0.88
C MET A 11 -22.08 -11.35 1.71
N TYR A 12 -23.19 -12.08 1.52
CA TYR A 12 -24.53 -11.80 2.09
C TYR A 12 -24.57 -11.48 3.60
N GLN A 13 -23.62 -11.99 4.40
CA GLN A 13 -23.57 -11.79 5.85
C GLN A 13 -22.66 -10.64 6.31
N GLN A 14 -21.87 -10.05 5.41
CA GLN A 14 -20.89 -9.02 5.74
C GLN A 14 -21.34 -7.69 5.11
N THR A 15 -22.28 -7.04 5.80
CA THR A 15 -22.91 -5.78 5.37
C THR A 15 -22.08 -4.54 5.71
N ASP A 16 -21.08 -4.71 6.58
CA ASP A 16 -20.11 -3.73 7.07
C ASP A 16 -18.81 -3.69 6.24
N TRP A 17 -18.81 -4.29 5.04
CA TRP A 17 -17.62 -4.34 4.18
C TRP A 17 -17.02 -2.96 3.89
N VAL A 18 -17.86 -1.91 3.81
CA VAL A 18 -17.44 -0.52 3.65
C VAL A 18 -16.61 -0.05 4.84
N ASP A 19 -17.04 -0.38 6.06
CA ASP A 19 -16.35 -0.02 7.30
C ASP A 19 -15.02 -0.79 7.46
N LEU A 20 -14.91 -1.94 6.78
CA LEU A 20 -13.73 -2.80 6.78
C LEU A 20 -12.72 -2.46 5.67
N LEU A 21 -13.10 -1.65 4.67
CA LEU A 21 -12.22 -1.26 3.56
C LEU A 21 -10.88 -0.65 4.02
N PRO A 22 -10.82 0.26 5.02
CA PRO A 22 -9.55 0.82 5.45
C PRO A 22 -8.60 -0.24 6.01
N PHE A 23 -9.13 -1.25 6.71
CA PHE A 23 -8.34 -2.35 7.25
C PHE A 23 -7.83 -3.26 6.14
N ALA A 24 -8.65 -3.52 5.14
CA ALA A 24 -8.28 -4.26 3.95
C ALA A 24 -7.15 -3.57 3.16
N GLU A 25 -7.27 -2.26 2.98
CA GLU A 25 -6.26 -1.44 2.30
C GLU A 25 -4.92 -1.47 3.05
N VAL A 26 -4.94 -1.27 4.37
CA VAL A 26 -3.73 -1.34 5.21
C VAL A 26 -3.11 -2.73 5.14
N ALA A 27 -3.91 -3.79 5.26
CA ALA A 27 -3.41 -5.16 5.18
C ALA A 27 -2.77 -5.46 3.82
N TYR A 28 -3.43 -5.04 2.73
CA TYR A 28 -2.93 -5.25 1.37
C TYR A 28 -1.65 -4.45 1.10
N ASN A 29 -1.65 -3.15 1.40
CA ASN A 29 -0.53 -2.26 1.13
C ASN A 29 0.73 -2.63 1.93
N ASN A 30 0.57 -3.35 3.05
CA ASN A 30 1.68 -3.72 3.94
C ASN A 30 2.07 -5.20 3.89
N THR A 31 1.41 -6.01 3.05
CA THR A 31 1.82 -7.41 2.85
C THR A 31 2.91 -7.48 1.79
N VAL A 32 3.99 -8.21 2.08
CA VAL A 32 5.07 -8.46 1.11
C VAL A 32 4.53 -9.26 -0.07
N HIS A 33 4.70 -8.72 -1.28
CA HIS A 33 4.24 -9.39 -2.48
C HIS A 33 5.33 -10.31 -3.04
N ASN A 34 4.98 -11.56 -3.34
CA ASN A 34 5.95 -12.58 -3.78
C ASN A 34 6.72 -12.23 -5.07
N SER A 35 6.13 -11.43 -5.96
CA SER A 35 6.79 -11.06 -7.22
C SER A 35 7.85 -9.96 -7.06
N THR A 36 7.69 -9.07 -6.07
CA THR A 36 8.59 -7.93 -5.88
C THR A 36 9.47 -8.08 -4.64
N GLY A 37 9.09 -8.93 -3.68
CA GLY A 37 9.77 -9.06 -2.39
C GLY A 37 9.56 -7.86 -1.46
N PHE A 38 8.75 -6.87 -1.86
CA PHE A 38 8.46 -5.66 -1.10
C PHE A 38 6.95 -5.49 -0.89
N THR A 39 6.57 -4.66 0.09
CA THR A 39 5.17 -4.25 0.25
C THR A 39 4.79 -3.21 -0.82
N PRO A 40 3.55 -3.19 -1.30
CA PRO A 40 3.09 -2.12 -2.19
C PRO A 40 3.31 -0.71 -1.63
N PHE A 41 3.13 -0.53 -0.31
CA PHE A 41 3.42 0.73 0.37
C PHE A 41 4.88 1.13 0.25
N GLN A 42 5.82 0.20 0.48
CA GLN A 42 7.26 0.45 0.34
C GLN A 42 7.63 0.86 -1.08
N ILE A 43 7.04 0.23 -2.10
CA ILE A 43 7.29 0.57 -3.50
C ILE A 43 6.76 1.97 -3.83
N VAL A 44 5.61 2.37 -3.29
CA VAL A 44 4.98 3.66 -3.61
C VAL A 44 5.58 4.82 -2.82
N GLN A 45 5.93 4.59 -1.55
CA GLN A 45 6.38 5.63 -0.62
C GLN A 45 7.90 5.66 -0.43
N GLY A 46 8.61 4.60 -0.85
CA GLY A 46 10.05 4.47 -0.63
C GLY A 46 10.45 4.27 0.84
N MET A 47 9.49 4.01 1.73
CA MET A 47 9.70 3.81 3.17
C MET A 47 8.85 2.66 3.71
N GLU A 48 9.28 2.06 4.81
CA GLU A 48 8.52 1.03 5.49
C GLU A 48 7.29 1.60 6.20
N PHE A 49 6.22 0.82 6.26
CA PHE A 49 5.00 1.24 6.93
C PHE A 49 5.21 1.33 8.44
N VAL A 50 4.88 2.48 9.01
CA VAL A 50 4.90 2.72 10.45
C VAL A 50 3.46 2.90 10.92
N PRO A 51 2.96 2.07 11.86
CA PRO A 51 1.63 2.25 12.42
C PRO A 51 1.44 3.67 12.97
N ILE A 52 0.26 4.24 12.77
CA ILE A 52 -0.09 5.62 13.18
C ILE A 52 0.33 5.98 14.62
N PRO A 53 0.22 5.08 15.63
CA PRO A 53 0.69 5.37 16.99
C PRO A 53 2.21 5.61 17.12
N GLU A 54 2.99 5.09 16.18
CA GLU A 54 4.45 5.14 16.13
C GLU A 54 4.95 6.11 15.06
N TRP A 55 4.05 6.89 14.45
CA TRP A 55 4.40 7.83 13.38
C TRP A 55 5.51 8.77 13.87
N PRO A 56 6.67 8.83 13.20
CA PRO A 56 7.77 9.66 13.68
C PRO A 56 7.32 11.12 13.62
N GLN A 57 7.18 11.73 14.79
CA GLN A 57 6.79 13.14 14.93
C GLN A 57 7.93 14.00 14.36
N GLY A 58 7.85 14.30 13.06
CA GLY A 58 8.90 15.02 12.33
C GLY A 58 9.33 14.41 10.99
N VAL A 59 8.65 13.40 10.44
CA VAL A 59 8.82 13.10 9.01
C VAL A 59 8.19 14.25 8.23
N GLU A 60 9.00 15.26 7.90
CA GLU A 60 8.64 16.20 6.85
C GLU A 60 8.28 15.38 5.61
N SER A 61 7.21 15.75 4.92
CA SER A 61 6.91 15.17 3.61
C SER A 61 8.03 15.61 2.68
N THR A 62 9.10 14.81 2.62
CA THR A 62 10.34 15.14 1.89
C THR A 62 10.07 15.31 0.39
N HIS A 63 8.92 14.84 -0.07
CA HIS A 63 8.57 14.74 -1.48
C HIS A 63 7.44 15.71 -1.83
N THR A 64 7.75 16.61 -2.76
CA THR A 64 6.71 17.30 -3.51
C THR A 64 5.97 16.27 -4.38
N PRO A 65 4.71 16.53 -4.78
CA PRO A 65 3.98 15.62 -5.66
C PRO A 65 4.76 15.26 -6.94
N GLN A 66 5.63 16.17 -7.41
CA GLN A 66 6.47 15.99 -8.58
C GLN A 66 7.63 15.03 -8.33
N THR A 67 8.34 15.14 -7.21
CA THR A 67 9.42 14.19 -6.88
C THR A 67 8.88 12.79 -6.56
N TRP A 68 7.72 12.71 -5.92
CA TRP A 68 7.00 11.45 -5.71
C TRP A 68 6.64 10.77 -7.04
N MET A 69 6.11 11.54 -8.01
CA MET A 69 5.74 10.99 -9.32
C MET A 69 6.92 10.38 -10.06
N VAL A 70 8.09 11.04 -10.04
CA VAL A 70 9.30 10.55 -10.70
C VAL A 70 9.79 9.25 -10.07
N GLN A 71 9.83 9.18 -8.74
CA GLN A 71 10.27 7.97 -8.02
C GLN A 71 9.36 6.77 -8.30
N ILE A 72 8.05 6.98 -8.33
CA ILE A 72 7.11 5.91 -8.66
C ILE A 72 7.34 5.38 -10.08
N VAL A 73 7.54 6.26 -11.06
CA VAL A 73 7.80 5.85 -12.45
C VAL A 73 9.10 5.04 -12.55
N GLU A 74 10.14 5.45 -11.83
CA GLU A 74 11.43 4.75 -11.79
C GLU A 74 11.30 3.37 -11.13
N LEU A 75 10.63 3.29 -9.97
CA LEU A 75 10.39 2.04 -9.25
C LEU A 75 9.51 1.09 -10.07
N TRP A 76 8.51 1.58 -10.79
CA TRP A 76 7.74 0.78 -11.74
C TRP A 76 8.58 0.23 -12.90
N GLY A 77 9.61 0.97 -13.33
CA GLY A 77 10.58 0.49 -14.31
C GLY A 77 11.34 -0.74 -13.81
N GLN A 78 11.78 -0.72 -12.54
CA GLN A 78 12.51 -1.82 -11.91
C GLN A 78 11.63 -3.05 -11.69
N VAL A 79 10.37 -2.86 -11.27
CA VAL A 79 9.40 -3.95 -11.08
C VAL A 79 9.06 -4.66 -12.39
N ARG A 80 9.10 -3.96 -13.53
CA ARG A 80 8.78 -4.55 -14.84
C ARG A 80 9.90 -5.43 -15.39
N GLU A 81 11.14 -5.24 -14.94
CA GLU A 81 12.32 -5.96 -15.43
C GLU A 81 12.72 -7.16 -14.56
N ALA A 82 12.05 -7.38 -13.42
CA ALA A 82 12.19 -8.53 -12.53
C ALA A 82 11.17 -9.64 -12.86
#